data_AF-A0A534T7D6-F1
#
_entry.id   AF-A0A534T7D6-F1
#
_cell.length_a   1.000
_cell.length_b   1.000
_cell.length_c   1.000
_cell.angle_alpha   90.00
_cell.angle_beta   90.00
_cell.angle_gamma   90.00
#
_symmetry.space_group_name_H-M   'P 1'
#
loop_
_entity.id
_entity.type
_entity.pdbx_description
1 polymer ?
#
loop_
_entity_poly.entity_id
_entity_poly.type
_entity_poly.pdbx_seq_one_letter_code
_entity_poly.pdbx_strand_id
1 'polypeptide(L)' 'MAKEDDVLIQLATRIPKGLHREIKLFCVHNGISVMEFVAAALEEKLRKSSVRGGGRRAAAR' A
#
# COMPACT_ATOMS: atom_id res chain seq x y z
N MET A 1 -7.43 -6.88 -7.70
CA MET A 1 -8.58 -5.95 -7.81
C MET A 1 -9.55 -6.28 -6.67
N ALA A 2 -10.12 -5.27 -6.03
CA ALA A 2 -11.15 -5.46 -5.00
C ALA A 2 -12.32 -6.28 -5.59
N LYS A 3 -12.87 -7.19 -4.80
CA LYS A 3 -14.08 -7.94 -5.16
C LYS A 3 -15.29 -7.01 -5.07
N GLU A 4 -16.35 -7.32 -5.81
CA GLU A 4 -17.56 -6.48 -5.87
C GLU A 4 -18.20 -6.22 -4.49
N ASP A 5 -17.94 -7.08 -3.50
CA ASP A 5 -18.45 -6.96 -2.13
C ASP A 5 -17.52 -6.23 -1.15
N ASP A 6 -16.35 -5.76 -1.59
CA ASP A 6 -15.40 -5.12 -0.68
C ASP A 6 -15.86 -3.69 -0.32
N VAL A 7 -16.06 -3.44 0.97
CA VAL A 7 -16.34 -2.09 1.49
C VAL A 7 -15.08 -1.23 1.35
N LEU A 8 -15.06 -0.38 0.32
CA LEU A 8 -13.97 0.57 0.10
C LEU A 8 -14.14 1.80 1.00
N ILE A 9 -13.07 2.14 1.73
CA ILE A 9 -13.02 3.34 2.58
C ILE A 9 -11.99 4.31 2.00
N GLN A 10 -12.38 5.57 1.85
CA GLN A 10 -11.47 6.62 1.39
C GLN A 10 -10.56 7.09 2.52
N LEU A 11 -9.25 7.02 2.29
CA LEU A 11 -8.23 7.48 3.24
C LEU A 11 -7.51 8.70 2.68
N ALA A 12 -7.40 9.75 3.49
CA ALA A 12 -6.57 10.90 3.19
C ALA A 12 -5.19 10.74 3.83
N THR A 13 -4.13 10.97 3.07
CA THR A 13 -2.75 10.92 3.57
C THR A 13 -1.98 12.17 3.17
N ARG A 14 -1.02 12.58 4.01
CA ARG A 14 -0.12 13.70 3.71
C ARG A 14 1.12 13.15 3.01
N ILE A 15 1.33 13.55 1.76
CA ILE A 15 2.50 13.16 0.97
C ILE A 15 3.29 14.44 0.63
N PRO A 16 4.61 14.48 0.86
CA PRO A 16 5.44 15.59 0.39
C PRO A 16 5.25 15.85 -1.10
N LYS A 17 5.18 17.13 -1.50
CA LYS A 17 4.85 17.52 -2.88
C LYS A 17 5.79 16.91 -3.93
N GLY A 18 7.10 16.87 -3.66
CA GLY A 18 8.11 16.27 -4.55
C GLY A 18 7.85 14.79 -4.77
N LEU A 19 7.65 14.04 -3.68
CA LEU A 19 7.36 12.62 -3.73
C LEU A 19 6.06 12.32 -4.48
N HIS A 20 5.00 13.10 -4.26
CA HIS A 20 3.74 12.93 -5.00
C HIS A 20 3.93 13.15 -6.52
N ARG A 21 4.79 14.10 -6.93
CA ARG A 21 5.11 14.33 -8.34
C ARG A 21 5.85 13.15 -8.96
N GLU A 22 6.83 12.60 -8.25
CA GLU A 22 7.58 11.42 -8.70
C GLU A 22 6.66 10.20 -8.87
N ILE A 23 5.79 9.94 -7.90
CA ILE A 23 4.79 8.88 -7.98
C ILE A 23 3.90 9.07 -9.21
N LYS A 24 3.41 10.29 -9.45
CA LYS A 24 2.54 10.57 -10.60
C LYS A 24 3.27 10.32 -11.93
N LEU A 25 4.52 10.76 -12.06
CA LEU A 25 5.31 10.53 -13.27
C LEU A 25 5.54 9.03 -13.53
N PHE A 26 5.86 8.27 -12.47
CA PHE A 26 5.97 6.81 -12.56
C PHE A 26 4.66 6.18 -13.03
N CYS A 27 3.52 6.60 -12.48
CA CYS A 27 2.21 6.06 -12.84
C CYS A 27 1.88 6.32 -14.33
N VAL A 28 2.13 7.54 -14.81
CA VAL A 28 1.93 7.90 -16.23
C VAL A 28 2.80 7.06 -17.15
N HIS A 29 4.08 6.92 -16.83
CA HIS A 29 5.01 6.13 -17.63
C HIS A 29 4.61 4.66 -17.74
N ASN A 30 4.07 4.08 -16.65
CA ASN A 30 3.71 2.67 -16.59
C ASN A 30 2.23 2.40 -16.91
N GLY A 31 1.44 3.43 -17.25
CA GLY A 31 0.03 3.28 -17.60
C GLY A 31 -0.88 2.82 -16.45
N ILE A 32 -0.49 3.06 -15.20
CA ILE A 32 -1.25 2.67 -14.00
C ILE A 32 -1.85 3.89 -13.30
N SER A 33 -2.89 3.67 -12.51
CA SER A 33 -3.45 4.74 -11.68
C SER A 33 -2.64 4.95 -10.38
N VAL A 34 -2.70 6.16 -9.81
CA VAL A 34 -2.07 6.44 -8.51
C VAL A 34 -2.66 5.54 -7.41
N MET A 35 -3.96 5.25 -7.46
CA MET A 35 -4.62 4.36 -6.49
C MET A 35 -4.09 2.93 -6.58
N GLU A 36 -3.90 2.43 -7.79
CA GLU A 36 -3.33 1.10 -8.04
C GLU A 36 -1.89 1.01 -7.53
N PHE A 37 -1.06 2.02 -7.81
CA PHE A 37 0.29 2.11 -7.26
C PHE A 37 0.29 2.06 -5.73
N VAL A 38 -0.56 2.86 -5.08
CA VAL A 38 -0.65 2.93 -3.62
C VAL A 38 -1.13 1.60 -3.04
N ALA A 39 -2.13 0.95 -3.64
CA ALA A 39 -2.62 -0.36 -3.20
C ALA A 39 -1.50 -1.41 -3.26
N ALA A 40 -0.77 -1.50 -4.38
CA ALA A 40 0.34 -2.44 -4.54
C ALA A 40 1.47 -2.18 -3.54
N ALA A 41 1.84 -0.91 -3.33
CA ALA A 41 2.87 -0.53 -2.36
C ALA A 41 2.47 -0.88 -0.90
N LEU A 42 1.19 -0.72 -0.55
CA LEU A 42 0.67 -1.11 0.76
C LEU A 42 0.68 -2.63 0.94
N GLU A 43 0.20 -3.40 -0.04
CA GLU A 43 0.26 -4.87 -0.02
C GLU A 43 1.68 -5.38 0.17
N GLU A 44 2.64 -4.83 -0.59
CA GLU A 44 4.05 -5.20 -0.48
C GLU A 44 4.61 -4.91 0.91
N LYS A 45 4.28 -3.74 1.48
CA LYS A 45 4.77 -3.34 2.81
C LYS A 45 4.15 -4.17 3.93
N LEU A 46 2.86 -4.50 3.83
CA LEU A 46 2.18 -5.38 4.79
C LEU A 46 2.76 -6.79 4.74
N ARG A 47 3.01 -7.33 3.54
CA ARG A 47 3.67 -8.64 3.36
C ARG A 47 5.07 -8.66 3.95
N LYS A 48 5.86 -7.59 3.77
CA LYS A 48 7.20 -7.48 4.41
C LYS A 48 7.13 -7.38 5.93
N SER A 49 6.09 -6.74 6.45
CA SER A 49 5.88 -6.55 7.89
C SER A 49 5.38 -7.83 8.58
N SER A 50 4.51 -8.61 7.92
CA SER A 50 4.00 -9.88 8.47
C SER A 50 5.11 -10.93 8.65
N VAL A 51 6.10 -10.95 7.76
CA VAL A 51 7.29 -11.83 7.87
C VAL A 51 8.15 -11.49 9.09
N ARG A 52 8.20 -10.22 9.51
CA ARG A 52 8.94 -9.79 10.72
C ARG A 52 8.15 -9.93 12.03
N GLY A 53 6.83 -10.09 11.96
CA GLY A 53 5.93 -10.13 13.12
C GLY A 53 5.67 -11.52 13.71
N GLY A 54 6.03 -12.60 13.01
CA GLY A 54 5.73 -13.98 13.43
C GLY A 54 6.50 -14.51 14.65
N GLY A 55 7.55 -13.82 15.10
CA GLY A 55 8.45 -14.31 16.16
C GLY A 55 8.09 -13.93 17.59
N ARG A 56 6.97 -13.23 17.86
CA ARG A 56 6.64 -12.71 19.20
C ARG A 56 5.32 -13.21 19.80
N ARG A 57 4.85 -14.39 19.39
CA ARG A 57 3.62 -14.98 19.96
C ARG A 57 3.74 -16.47 20.35
N ALA A 58 4.94 -16.95 20.62
CA ALA A 58 5.18 -18.30 21.16
C ALA A 58 5.86 -18.30 22.55
N ALA A 59 5.73 -17.21 23.31
CA ALA A 59 6.26 -17.14 24.68
C ALA A 59 5.34 -16.29 25.57
N ALA A 60 4.13 -16.77 25.82
CA ALA A 60 3.32 -16.34 26.94
C ALA A 60 2.26 -17.41 27.29
N ARG A 61 2.71 -18.35 28.12
CA ARG A 61 1.94 -19.26 29.00
C ARG A 61 1.17 -20.41 28.37
#